data_AF-A0A1D8JFJ3-F1
#
_entry.id   AF-A0A1D8JFJ3-F1
#
_cell.length_a   1.000
_cell.length_b   1.000
_cell.length_c   1.000
_cell.angle_alpha   90.00
_cell.angle_beta   90.00
_cell.angle_gamma   90.00
#
_symmetry.space_group_name_H-M   'P 1'
#
loop_
_entity.id
_entity.type
_entity.pdbx_description
1 polymer ?
#
loop_
_entity_poly.entity_id
_entity_poly.type
_entity_poly.pdbx_seq_one_letter_code
_entity_poly.pdbx_strand_id
1 'polypeptide(L)'
;MKHIQKIINESKEAFQQQEYETFEKLNIDFHIGIYNKCNNKLLINTIEDLWSNSNHYPSVYKSNDEHIQQSISEHDEICEALLKKDSLLAESLIFKHKES
;
A
#
# COMPACT_ATOMS: atom_id res chain seq x y z
N MET A 1 -4.58 12.37 4.53
CA MET A 1 -4.88 12.40 3.08
C MET A 1 -3.74 13.00 2.28
N LYS A 2 -3.31 14.26 2.50
CA LYS A 2 -2.14 14.82 1.78
C LYS A 2 -0.87 13.96 1.81
N HIS A 3 -0.61 13.28 2.93
CA HIS A 3 0.53 12.36 3.09
C HIS A 3 0.38 11.06 2.27
N ILE A 4 -0.81 10.44 2.25
CA ILE A 4 -1.07 9.20 1.50
C ILE A 4 -0.99 9.45 0.00
N GLN A 5 -1.54 10.57 -0.48
CA GLN A 5 -1.46 10.94 -1.89
C GLN A 5 -0.03 11.27 -2.33
N LYS A 6 0.78 11.79 -1.42
CA LYS A 6 2.21 12.00 -1.66
C LYS A 6 2.94 10.65 -1.84
N ILE A 7 2.67 9.67 -0.97
CA ILE A 7 3.26 8.33 -1.05
C ILE A 7 2.91 7.66 -2.39
N ILE A 8 1.66 7.73 -2.85
CA ILE A 8 1.25 7.14 -4.14
C ILE A 8 2.01 7.77 -5.32
N ASN A 9 2.21 9.08 -5.30
CA ASN A 9 2.97 9.78 -6.33
C ASN A 9 4.46 9.36 -6.31
N GLU A 10 5.06 9.28 -5.12
CA GLU A 10 6.44 8.79 -4.95
C GLU A 10 6.57 7.33 -5.40
N SER A 11 5.55 6.48 -5.19
CA SER A 11 5.54 5.09 -5.66
C SER A 11 5.52 5.00 -7.18
N LYS A 12 4.77 5.89 -7.86
CA LYS A 12 4.77 6.02 -9.33
C LYS A 12 6.15 6.42 -9.86
N GLU A 13 6.79 7.39 -9.22
CA GLU A 13 8.13 7.85 -9.59
C GLU A 13 9.18 6.75 -9.37
N ALA A 14 9.13 6.05 -8.23
CA ALA A 14 10.03 4.92 -7.94
C ALA A 14 9.87 3.78 -8.96
N PHE A 15 8.63 3.47 -9.35
CA PHE A 15 8.37 2.49 -10.41
C PHE A 15 8.91 2.93 -11.77
N GLN A 16 8.71 4.19 -12.17
CA GLN A 16 9.25 4.73 -13.42
C GLN A 16 10.79 4.70 -13.47
N GLN A 17 11.44 4.84 -12.31
CA GLN A 17 12.90 4.78 -12.19
C GLN A 17 13.43 3.36 -11.92
N GLN A 18 12.56 2.34 -11.92
CA GLN A 18 12.90 0.94 -11.60
C GLN A 18 13.56 0.78 -10.21
N GLU A 19 13.25 1.68 -9.28
CA GLU A 19 13.72 1.62 -7.90
C GLU A 19 12.81 0.72 -7.06
N TYR A 20 12.86 -0.59 -7.32
CA TYR A 20 11.95 -1.56 -6.71
C TYR A 20 12.07 -1.62 -5.18
N GLU A 21 13.27 -1.45 -4.60
CA GLU A 21 13.43 -1.37 -3.14
C GLU A 21 12.78 -0.11 -2.55
N THR A 22 12.79 1.01 -3.30
CA THR A 22 12.12 2.25 -2.91
C THR A 22 10.60 2.06 -2.97
N PHE A 23 10.10 1.41 -4.02
CA PHE A 23 8.68 1.06 -4.16
C PHE A 23 8.19 0.20 -2.99
N GLU A 24 8.90 -0.87 -2.61
CA GLU A 24 8.52 -1.75 -1.50
C GLU A 24 8.39 -0.98 -0.17
N LYS A 25 9.32 -0.06 0.11
CA LYS A 25 9.24 0.80 1.31
C LYS A 25 8.02 1.71 1.27
N LEU A 26 7.76 2.33 0.12
CA LEU A 26 6.59 3.21 -0.06
C LEU A 26 5.26 2.45 0.02
N ASN A 27 5.23 1.19 -0.45
CA ASN A 27 4.08 0.30 -0.31
C ASN A 27 3.75 0.03 1.17
N ILE A 28 4.77 -0.28 1.97
CA ILE A 28 4.62 -0.45 3.43
C ILE A 28 4.12 0.84 4.09
N ASP A 29 4.72 1.98 3.75
CA ASP A 29 4.33 3.29 4.30
C ASP A 29 2.89 3.66 3.93
N PHE A 30 2.42 3.29 2.74
CA PHE A 30 1.02 3.46 2.33
C PHE A 30 0.09 2.69 3.27
N HIS A 31 0.32 1.40 3.48
CA HIS A 31 -0.50 0.57 4.36
C HIS A 31 -0.52 1.09 5.80
N ILE A 32 0.64 1.43 6.35
CA ILE A 32 0.76 2.03 7.70
C ILE A 32 -0.01 3.36 7.77
N GLY A 33 0.06 4.19 6.72
CA GLY A 33 -0.66 5.45 6.63
C GLY A 33 -2.19 5.28 6.69
N ILE A 34 -2.71 4.24 6.03
CA ILE A 34 -4.14 3.88 6.06
C ILE A 34 -4.52 3.37 7.46
N TYR A 35 -3.75 2.43 8.02
CA TYR A 35 -4.07 1.84 9.31
C TYR A 35 -4.01 2.85 10.46
N ASN A 36 -3.07 3.79 10.43
CA ASN A 36 -3.00 4.89 11.41
C ASN A 36 -4.21 5.85 11.37
N LYS A 37 -5.00 5.83 10.28
CA LYS A 37 -6.28 6.54 10.21
C LYS A 37 -7.45 5.72 10.72
N CYS A 38 -7.29 4.40 10.84
CA CYS A 38 -8.24 3.52 11.50
C CYS A 38 -7.97 3.51 13.02
N ASN A 39 -8.99 3.73 13.83
CA ASN A 39 -8.82 3.92 15.28
C ASN A 39 -8.59 2.60 16.06
N ASN A 40 -8.03 1.56 15.42
CA ASN A 40 -7.83 0.23 15.99
C ASN A 40 -6.34 -0.14 16.09
N LYS A 41 -5.69 0.35 17.15
CA LYS A 41 -4.26 0.20 17.41
C LYS A 41 -3.77 -1.25 17.51
N LEU A 42 -4.63 -2.18 17.95
CA LEU A 42 -4.25 -3.60 18.05
C LEU A 42 -4.09 -4.24 16.65
N LEU A 43 -4.93 -3.83 15.70
CA LEU A 43 -4.85 -4.29 14.31
C LEU A 43 -3.62 -3.71 13.60
N ILE A 44 -3.29 -2.44 13.87
CA ILE A 44 -2.08 -1.78 13.34
C ILE A 44 -0.84 -2.58 13.73
N ASN A 45 -0.64 -2.81 15.04
CA ASN A 45 0.54 -3.49 15.55
C ASN A 45 0.65 -4.93 15.03
N THR A 46 -0.48 -5.65 14.94
CA THR A 46 -0.48 -7.03 14.41
C THR A 46 -0.07 -7.08 12.94
N ILE A 47 -0.48 -6.09 12.13
CA ILE A 47 -0.11 -6.01 10.72
C ILE A 47 1.36 -5.59 10.57
N GLU A 48 1.82 -4.62 11.34
CA GLU A 48 3.25 -4.22 11.38
C GLU A 48 4.16 -5.39 11.77
N ASP A 49 3.74 -6.21 12.74
CA ASP A 49 4.47 -7.41 13.15
C ASP A 49 4.48 -8.48 12.04
N LEU A 50 3.37 -8.67 11.32
CA LEU A 50 3.31 -9.61 10.20
C LEU A 50 4.20 -9.18 9.03
N TRP A 51 4.24 -7.89 8.71
CA TRP A 51 5.12 -7.32 7.68
C TRP A 51 6.60 -7.36 8.08
N SER A 52 6.91 -7.06 9.35
CA SER A 52 8.29 -7.13 9.86
C SER A 52 8.83 -8.57 9.84
N ASN A 53 7.96 -9.56 10.05
CA ASN A 53 8.32 -10.98 9.98
C ASN A 53 8.33 -11.56 8.56
N SER A 54 7.65 -10.95 7.58
CA SER A 54 7.70 -11.37 6.17
C SER A 54 8.92 -10.83 5.41
N ASN A 55 9.55 -9.77 5.92
CA ASN A 55 10.73 -9.11 5.35
C ASN A 55 12.04 -9.96 5.36
N HIS A 56 11.97 -11.23 5.75
CA HIS A 56 13.08 -12.18 5.71
C HIS A 56 13.19 -13.00 4.41
N TYR A 57 12.24 -12.86 3.49
CA TYR A 57 12.40 -13.42 2.15
C TYR A 57 12.90 -12.33 1.19
N PRO A 58 14.19 -12.32 0.79
CA PRO A 58 14.66 -11.42 -0.24
C PRO A 58 13.83 -11.62 -1.50
N SER A 59 13.43 -10.51 -2.13
CA SER A 59 12.51 -10.47 -3.26
C SER A 59 12.93 -11.44 -4.37
N VAL A 60 12.24 -12.57 -4.42
CA VAL A 60 12.22 -13.44 -5.61
C VAL A 60 11.43 -12.75 -6.74
N TYR A 61 10.66 -11.71 -6.41
CA TYR A 61 9.96 -10.81 -7.33
C TYR A 61 10.90 -9.77 -7.94
N LYS A 62 11.94 -10.23 -8.62
CA LYS A 62 12.56 -9.39 -9.66
C LYS A 62 11.59 -9.37 -10.84
N SER A 63 11.16 -8.18 -11.23
CA SER A 63 10.44 -7.86 -12.48
C SER A 63 9.07 -8.53 -12.66
N ASN A 64 8.08 -8.08 -11.89
CA ASN A 64 6.68 -8.25 -12.29
C ASN A 64 5.99 -6.88 -12.36
N ASP A 65 6.42 -6.09 -13.35
CA ASP A 65 6.00 -4.71 -13.56
C ASP A 65 4.47 -4.58 -13.62
N GLU A 66 3.75 -5.60 -14.11
CA GLU A 66 2.29 -5.65 -14.12
C GLU A 66 1.68 -5.64 -12.71
N HIS A 67 2.23 -6.39 -11.76
CA HIS A 67 1.74 -6.40 -10.37
C HIS A 67 2.01 -5.07 -9.67
N ILE A 68 3.16 -4.44 -9.95
CA ILE A 68 3.49 -3.13 -9.37
C ILE A 68 2.54 -2.06 -9.91
N GLN A 69 2.28 -2.06 -11.22
CA GLN A 69 1.30 -1.15 -11.84
C GLN A 69 -0.11 -1.37 -11.31
N GLN A 70 -0.52 -2.62 -11.14
CA GLN A 70 -1.81 -2.97 -10.56
C GLN A 70 -1.92 -2.46 -9.12
N SER A 71 -0.91 -2.71 -8.28
CA SER A 71 -0.85 -2.24 -6.89
C SER A 71 -0.98 -0.71 -6.79
N ILE A 72 -0.25 0.03 -7.64
CA ILE A 72 -0.34 1.50 -7.71
C ILE A 72 -1.76 1.95 -8.09
N SER A 73 -2.39 1.29 -9.06
CA SER A 73 -3.76 1.60 -9.48
C SER A 73 -4.76 1.37 -8.36
N GLU A 74 -4.63 0.24 -7.66
CA GLU A 74 -5.50 -0.12 -6.53
C GLU A 74 -5.34 0.86 -5.36
N HIS A 75 -4.12 1.33 -5.07
CA HIS A 75 -3.87 2.36 -4.05
C HIS A 75 -4.55 3.69 -4.38
N ASP A 76 -4.57 4.10 -5.65
CA ASP A 76 -5.30 5.29 -6.10
C ASP A 76 -6.80 5.14 -5.86
N GLU A 77 -7.41 4.00 -6.24
CA GLU A 77 -8.83 3.73 -6.03
C GLU A 77 -9.21 3.75 -4.53
N ILE A 78 -8.37 3.13 -3.68
CA ILE A 78 -8.54 3.15 -2.23
C ILE A 78 -8.46 4.59 -1.70
N CYS A 79 -7.49 5.37 -2.16
CA CYS A 79 -7.32 6.76 -1.74
C CYS A 79 -8.52 7.62 -2.14
N GLU A 80 -9.06 7.43 -3.35
CA GLU A 80 -10.27 8.11 -3.80
C GLU A 80 -11.50 7.76 -2.94
N ALA A 81 -11.72 6.48 -2.64
CA ALA A 81 -12.84 6.05 -1.80
C ALA A 81 -12.75 6.67 -0.40
N LEU A 82 -11.56 6.71 0.18
CA LEU A 82 -11.31 7.36 1.47
C LEU A 82 -11.49 8.89 1.42
N LEU A 83 -11.10 9.56 0.33
CA LEU A 83 -11.35 10.99 0.13
C LEU A 83 -12.85 11.30 0.03
N LYS A 84 -13.61 10.43 -0.64
CA LYS A 84 -15.07 10.49 -0.75
C LYS A 84 -15.78 10.08 0.56
N LYS A 85 -15.03 9.62 1.58
CA LYS A 85 -15.53 9.08 2.85
C LYS A 85 -16.49 7.90 2.69
N ASP A 86 -16.33 7.14 1.60
CA ASP A 86 -17.10 5.93 1.36
C ASP A 86 -16.41 4.74 2.02
N SER A 87 -16.77 4.49 3.29
CA SER A 87 -16.14 3.46 4.10
C SER A 87 -16.41 2.04 3.60
N LEU A 88 -17.55 1.78 2.98
CA LEU A 88 -17.90 0.45 2.44
C LEU A 88 -17.08 0.16 1.18
N LEU A 89 -16.95 1.15 0.29
CA LEU A 89 -16.13 1.02 -0.90
C LEU A 89 -14.65 0.88 -0.54
N ALA A 90 -14.16 1.68 0.40
CA ALA A 90 -12.77 1.60 0.86
C ALA A 90 -12.44 0.22 1.47
N GLU A 91 -13.35 -0.34 2.28
CA GLU A 91 -13.19 -1.69 2.84
C GLU A 91 -13.15 -2.76 1.74
N SER A 92 -14.07 -2.72 0.79
CA SER A 92 -14.11 -3.66 -0.33
C SER A 92 -12.84 -3.61 -1.19
N LEU A 93 -12.32 -2.41 -1.45
CA LEU A 93 -11.11 -2.22 -2.26
C LEU A 93 -9.86 -2.71 -1.53
N ILE A 94 -9.73 -2.42 -0.23
CA ILE A 94 -8.61 -2.92 0.59
C ILE A 94 -8.64 -4.45 0.69
N PHE A 95 -9.83 -5.06 0.82
CA PHE A 95 -9.96 -6.50 0.88
C PHE A 95 -9.49 -7.16 -0.42
N LYS A 96 -9.94 -6.64 -1.57
CA LYS A 96 -9.53 -7.11 -2.91
C LYS A 96 -8.02 -6.97 -3.14
N HIS A 97 -7.42 -5.85 -2.70
CA HIS A 97 -5.99 -5.59 -2.84
C HIS A 97 -5.12 -6.59 -2.05
N LYS A 98 -5.61 -7.11 -0.92
CA LYS A 98 -4.88 -8.13 -0.14
C LYS A 98 -4.80 -9.49 -0.84
N GLU A 99 -5.70 -9.75 -1.80
CA GLU A 99 -5.79 -11.02 -2.54
C GLU A 99 -5.10 -10.98 -3.91
N SER A 100 -4.50 -9.83 -4.29
CA SER A 100 -3.85 -9.58 -5.60
C SER A 100 -2.33 -9.71 -5.52
#